data_AF-A0A7G9RE79-F1
#
_entry.id   AF-A0A7G9RE79-F1
#
_cell.length_a   1.000
_cell.length_b   1.000
_cell.length_c   1.000
_cell.angle_alpha   90.00
_cell.angle_beta   90.00
_cell.angle_gamma   90.00
#
_symmetry.space_group_name_H-M   'P 1'
#
loop_
_entity.id
_entity.type
_entity.pdbx_description
1 polymer ?
#
loop_
_entity_poly.entity_id
_entity_poly.type
_entity_poly.pdbx_seq_one_letter_code
_entity_poly.pdbx_strand_id
1 'polypeptide(L)'
;MSTTDPQEYIDDMARKRGYVLDYHKVMARQDFDVLQATNGLVNAAYLDQRTLDRRTKELIFIVSLTVMRASKGHIQSHIRVALDLGVSPQEILEAIEISLPEAGIVAFQTGFDAWREVVGAEGLEPTVAVHEGGSGGQG
;
A
#
# COMPACT_ATOMS: atom_id res chain seq x y z
N MET A 1 24.81 -6.86 14.17
CA MET A 1 24.49 -8.04 14.99
C MET A 1 23.02 -7.95 15.34
N SER A 2 22.21 -8.97 15.00
CA SER A 2 20.84 -9.06 15.51
C SER A 2 20.94 -9.07 17.04
N THR A 3 20.24 -8.17 17.73
CA THR A 3 20.13 -8.28 19.19
C THR A 3 19.47 -9.62 19.49
N THR A 4 20.07 -10.45 20.34
CA THR A 4 19.55 -11.77 20.71
C THR A 4 18.56 -11.70 21.87
N ASP A 5 18.43 -10.54 22.52
CA ASP A 5 17.44 -10.28 23.56
C ASP A 5 16.20 -9.59 22.97
N PRO A 6 15.01 -10.24 23.02
CA PRO A 6 13.77 -9.64 22.59
C PRO A 6 13.34 -8.40 23.39
N GLN A 7 13.68 -8.32 24.69
CA GLN A 7 13.29 -7.18 25.52
C GLN A 7 14.07 -5.93 25.11
N GLU A 8 15.39 -6.04 24.98
CA GLU A 8 16.23 -4.93 24.52
C GLU A 8 15.81 -4.43 23.13
N TYR A 9 15.41 -5.34 22.23
CA TYR A 9 14.91 -4.98 20.90
C TYR A 9 13.64 -4.14 20.95
N ILE A 10 12.69 -4.49 21.83
CA ILE A 10 11.45 -3.73 22.02
C ILE A 10 11.73 -2.37 22.64
N ASP A 11 12.63 -2.29 23.63
CA ASP A 11 13.02 -1.04 24.25
C ASP A 11 13.71 -0.10 23.26
N ASP A 12 14.56 -0.64 22.38
CA ASP A 12 15.20 0.11 21.31
C ASP A 12 14.18 0.63 20.27
N MET A 13 13.19 -0.19 19.91
CA MET A 13 12.10 0.23 19.04
C MET A 13 11.31 1.40 19.65
N ALA A 14 10.98 1.33 20.94
CA ALA A 14 10.29 2.40 21.64
C ALA A 14 11.10 3.70 21.63
N ARG A 15 12.41 3.62 21.91
CA ARG A 15 13.31 4.78 21.89
C ARG A 15 13.43 5.42 20.50
N LYS A 16 13.54 4.60 19.44
CA LYS A 16 13.75 5.09 18.06
C LYS A 16 12.46 5.59 17.40
N ARG A 17 11.34 4.91 17.62
CA ARG A 17 10.07 5.17 16.93
C ARG A 17 9.08 5.98 17.76
N GLY A 18 9.28 6.07 19.07
CA GLY A 18 8.34 6.70 20.01
C GLY A 18 7.10 5.86 20.32
N TYR A 19 6.97 4.66 19.73
CA TYR A 19 5.87 3.73 19.98
C TYR A 19 6.28 2.29 19.68
N VAL A 20 5.55 1.35 20.27
CA VAL A 20 5.62 -0.09 19.98
C VAL A 20 4.20 -0.64 19.91
N LEU A 21 3.79 -1.14 18.74
CA LEU A 21 2.47 -1.77 18.59
C LEU A 21 2.38 -3.08 19.37
N ASP A 22 1.18 -3.44 19.81
CA ASP A 22 0.94 -4.62 20.64
C ASP A 22 1.48 -5.92 20.04
N TYR A 23 1.32 -6.11 18.73
CA TYR A 23 1.82 -7.31 18.08
C TYR A 23 3.34 -7.43 18.15
N HIS A 24 4.12 -6.33 18.16
CA HIS A 24 5.57 -6.43 18.29
C HIS A 24 5.94 -6.99 19.67
N LYS A 25 5.27 -6.55 20.74
CA LYS A 25 5.51 -7.03 22.11
C LYS A 25 5.21 -8.51 22.24
N VAL A 26 4.08 -8.94 21.66
CA VAL A 26 3.68 -10.36 21.67
C VAL A 26 4.64 -11.20 20.84
N MET A 27 4.94 -10.78 19.60
CA MET A 27 5.84 -11.52 18.71
C MET A 27 7.26 -11.59 19.26
N ALA A 28 7.79 -10.53 19.87
CA ALA A 28 9.12 -10.56 20.48
C ALA A 28 9.25 -11.70 21.51
N ARG A 29 8.17 -11.95 22.27
CA ARG A 29 8.16 -13.03 23.27
C ARG A 29 7.89 -14.42 22.66
N GLN A 30 7.04 -14.50 21.64
CA GLN A 30 6.57 -15.79 21.12
C GLN A 30 7.39 -16.31 19.94
N ASP A 31 7.82 -15.42 19.04
CA ASP A 31 8.58 -15.74 17.83
C ASP A 31 9.42 -14.54 17.40
N PHE A 32 10.58 -14.41 18.05
CA PHE A 32 11.45 -13.27 17.85
C PHE A 32 12.12 -13.27 16.47
N ASP A 33 12.44 -14.44 15.93
CA ASP A 33 13.08 -14.58 14.62
C ASP A 33 12.16 -14.06 13.50
N VAL A 34 10.86 -14.41 13.54
CA VAL A 34 9.88 -13.89 12.58
C VAL A 34 9.67 -12.38 12.76
N LEU A 35 9.66 -11.87 13.99
CA LEU A 35 9.58 -10.44 14.24
C LEU A 35 10.77 -9.68 13.61
N GLN A 36 11.98 -10.20 13.80
CA GLN A 36 13.19 -9.59 13.25
C GLN A 36 13.17 -9.61 11.71
N ALA A 37 12.79 -10.74 11.11
CA ALA A 37 12.67 -10.86 9.65
C ALA A 37 11.62 -9.88 9.08
N THR A 38 10.45 -9.81 9.73
CA THR A 38 9.36 -8.90 9.31
C THR A 38 9.76 -7.44 9.42
N ASN A 39 10.38 -7.03 10.53
CA ASN A 39 10.89 -5.67 10.68
C ASN A 39 12.02 -5.38 9.68
N GLY A 40 12.86 -6.35 9.36
CA GLY A 40 13.86 -6.23 8.31
C GLY A 40 13.24 -5.90 6.94
N LEU A 41 12.18 -6.61 6.57
CA LEU A 41 11.41 -6.31 5.36
C LEU A 41 10.79 -4.92 5.40
N VAL A 42 10.12 -4.56 6.50
CA VAL A 42 9.47 -3.24 6.66
C VAL A 42 10.51 -2.12 6.59
N ASN A 43 11.69 -2.29 7.19
CA ASN A 43 12.77 -1.32 7.09
C ASN A 43 13.22 -1.17 5.63
N ALA A 44 13.59 -2.27 4.97
CA ALA A 44 14.15 -2.24 3.63
C ALA A 44 13.17 -1.76 2.54
N ALA A 45 11.87 -2.08 2.68
CA ALA A 45 10.84 -1.71 1.73
C ALA A 45 10.29 -0.29 2.00
N TYR A 46 10.06 0.04 3.27
CA TYR A 46 9.28 1.22 3.65
C TYR A 46 10.08 2.22 4.47
N LEU A 47 10.67 1.84 5.60
CA LEU A 47 11.23 2.84 6.53
C LEU A 47 12.53 3.48 6.04
N ASP A 48 13.44 2.72 5.44
CA ASP A 48 14.75 3.21 5.02
C ASP A 48 14.65 4.07 3.77
N GLN A 49 15.37 5.19 3.75
CA GLN A 49 15.50 6.00 2.54
C GLN A 49 16.25 5.19 1.47
N ARG A 50 15.64 5.05 0.29
CA ARG A 50 16.23 4.40 -0.88
C ARG A 50 15.98 5.29 -2.11
N THR A 51 15.75 4.70 -3.27
CA THR A 51 15.43 5.45 -4.50
C THR A 51 14.12 6.22 -4.38
N LEU A 52 13.08 5.59 -3.84
CA LEU A 52 11.84 6.30 -3.50
C LEU A 52 12.00 6.97 -2.14
N ASP A 53 11.70 8.26 -2.11
CA ASP A 53 11.70 9.05 -0.89
C ASP A 53 10.50 8.76 0.01
N ARG A 54 10.60 9.22 1.25
CA ARG A 54 9.55 8.93 2.23
C ARG A 54 8.21 9.56 1.84
N ARG A 55 8.22 10.75 1.25
CA ARG A 55 7.01 11.43 0.75
C ARG A 55 6.27 10.57 -0.26
N THR A 56 6.98 10.08 -1.28
CA THR A 56 6.42 9.21 -2.32
C THR A 56 5.92 7.89 -1.74
N LYS A 57 6.67 7.29 -0.82
CA LYS A 57 6.26 6.05 -0.14
C LYS A 57 4.96 6.22 0.64
N GLU A 58 4.76 7.33 1.36
CA GLU A 58 3.49 7.57 2.06
C GLU A 58 2.32 7.73 1.08
N LEU A 59 2.50 8.43 -0.04
CA LEU A 59 1.47 8.54 -1.07
C LEU A 59 1.07 7.16 -1.61
N ILE A 60 2.05 6.31 -1.96
CA ILE A 60 1.79 4.93 -2.41
C ILE A 60 1.04 4.13 -1.34
N PHE A 61 1.42 4.25 -0.06
CA PHE A 61 0.73 3.58 1.04
C PHE A 61 -0.72 4.06 1.19
N ILE A 62 -0.97 5.37 1.10
CA ILE A 62 -2.32 5.94 1.18
C ILE A 62 -3.20 5.38 0.05
N VAL A 63 -2.69 5.35 -1.19
CA VAL A 63 -3.42 4.77 -2.34
C VAL A 63 -3.70 3.28 -2.12
N SER A 64 -2.67 2.51 -1.76
CA SER A 64 -2.80 1.07 -1.50
C SER A 64 -3.82 0.76 -0.42
N LEU A 65 -3.77 1.46 0.71
CA LEU A 65 -4.74 1.30 1.81
C LEU A 65 -6.15 1.70 1.39
N THR A 66 -6.29 2.72 0.52
CA THR A 66 -7.59 3.14 -0.02
C THR A 66 -8.19 2.05 -0.91
N VAL A 67 -7.41 1.51 -1.86
CA VAL A 67 -7.84 0.43 -2.77
C VAL A 67 -8.18 -0.85 -2.00
N MET A 68 -7.39 -1.20 -0.98
CA MET A 68 -7.66 -2.35 -0.11
C MET A 68 -8.81 -2.15 0.88
N ARG A 69 -9.46 -0.96 0.88
CA ARG A 69 -10.55 -0.61 1.80
C ARG A 69 -10.15 -0.77 3.28
N ALA A 70 -8.93 -0.34 3.61
CA ALA A 70 -8.44 -0.35 4.98
C ALA A 70 -9.31 0.53 5.90
N SER A 71 -9.16 0.35 7.21
CA SER A 71 -9.91 1.15 8.18
C SER A 71 -9.53 2.64 8.07
N LYS A 72 -10.51 3.52 8.33
CA LYS A 72 -10.30 4.97 8.32
C LYS A 72 -9.12 5.39 9.22
N GLY A 73 -8.98 4.78 10.39
CA GLY A 73 -7.89 5.08 11.32
C GLY A 73 -6.51 4.76 10.75
N HIS A 74 -6.38 3.66 9.99
CA HIS A 74 -5.13 3.25 9.35
C HIS A 74 -4.74 4.19 8.21
N ILE A 75 -5.70 4.59 7.36
CA ILE A 75 -5.44 5.58 6.31
C ILE A 75 -5.03 6.92 6.93
N GLN A 76 -5.75 7.36 7.98
CA GLN A 76 -5.46 8.61 8.66
C GLN A 76 -4.07 8.64 9.32
N SER A 77 -3.52 7.51 9.79
CA SER A 77 -2.16 7.52 10.35
C SER A 77 -1.12 7.84 9.28
N HIS A 78 -1.25 7.27 8.07
CA HIS A 78 -0.33 7.58 6.97
C HIS A 78 -0.50 9.00 6.43
N ILE A 79 -1.74 9.52 6.36
CA ILE A 79 -1.98 10.93 6.00
C ILE A 79 -1.26 11.88 6.95
N ARG A 80 -1.30 11.63 8.27
CA ARG A 80 -0.58 12.48 9.25
C ARG A 80 0.94 12.44 9.02
N VAL A 81 1.51 11.26 8.80
CA VAL A 81 2.95 11.12 8.50
C VAL A 81 3.31 11.85 7.19
N ALA A 82 2.48 11.75 6.15
CA ALA A 82 2.70 12.47 4.90
C ALA A 82 2.70 14.00 5.09
N LEU A 83 1.75 14.52 5.87
CA LEU A 83 1.67 15.94 6.22
C LEU A 83 2.90 16.39 7.02
N ASP A 84 3.35 15.60 8.00
CA ASP A 84 4.56 15.89 8.78
C ASP A 84 5.84 15.92 7.91
N LEU A 85 5.84 15.21 6.78
CA LEU A 85 6.90 15.23 5.76
C LEU A 85 6.74 16.34 4.71
N GLY A 86 5.73 17.19 4.88
CA GLY A 86 5.45 18.35 4.01
C GLY A 86 4.77 18.00 2.68
N VAL A 87 4.14 16.83 2.57
CA VAL A 87 3.21 16.55 1.48
C VAL A 87 1.95 17.38 1.71
N SER A 88 1.48 18.08 0.69
CA SER A 88 0.31 18.94 0.80
C SER A 88 -0.99 18.14 0.87
N PRO A 89 -2.06 18.70 1.47
CA PRO A 89 -3.38 18.08 1.42
C PRO A 89 -3.87 17.82 -0.01
N GLN A 90 -3.50 18.66 -0.97
CA GLN A 90 -3.86 18.51 -2.38
C GLN A 90 -3.15 17.32 -3.04
N GLU A 91 -1.83 17.17 -2.85
CA GLU A 91 -1.09 15.99 -3.34
C GLU A 91 -1.68 14.67 -2.79
N ILE A 92 -2.12 14.68 -1.53
CA ILE A 92 -2.77 13.51 -0.91
C ILE A 92 -4.12 13.22 -1.56
N LEU A 93 -4.93 14.25 -1.82
CA LEU A 93 -6.22 14.10 -2.49
C LEU A 93 -6.05 13.55 -3.92
N GLU A 94 -5.13 14.13 -4.70
CA GLU A 94 -4.84 13.67 -6.06
C GLU A 94 -4.35 12.22 -6.09
N ALA A 95 -3.55 11.81 -5.10
CA ALA A 95 -3.16 10.41 -4.95
C ALA A 95 -4.39 9.52 -4.68
N ILE A 96 -5.29 9.91 -3.77
CA ILE A 96 -6.53 9.18 -3.49
C ILE A 96 -7.42 9.08 -4.73
N GLU A 97 -7.49 10.12 -5.56
CA GLU A 97 -8.28 10.12 -6.81
C GLU A 97 -7.82 9.04 -7.80
N ILE A 98 -6.53 8.65 -7.80
CA ILE A 98 -6.01 7.52 -8.58
C ILE A 98 -6.67 6.19 -8.19
N SER A 99 -7.21 6.07 -6.98
CA SER A 99 -7.95 4.85 -6.59
C SER A 99 -9.29 4.68 -7.31
N LEU A 100 -9.86 5.74 -7.90
CA LEU A 100 -11.12 5.66 -8.66
C LEU A 100 -11.02 4.72 -9.87
N PRO A 101 -10.04 4.87 -10.79
CA PRO A 101 -9.88 3.90 -11.86
C PRO A 101 -9.51 2.50 -11.33
N GLU A 102 -8.61 2.40 -10.36
CA GLU A 102 -8.10 1.09 -9.90
C GLU A 102 -9.13 0.25 -9.14
N ALA A 103 -9.94 0.86 -8.28
CA ALA A 103 -10.95 0.15 -7.49
C ALA A 103 -12.36 0.24 -8.12
N GLY A 104 -12.64 1.28 -8.90
CA GLY A 104 -13.94 1.55 -9.50
C GLY A 104 -14.07 1.06 -10.94
N ILE A 105 -13.18 1.48 -11.84
CA ILE A 105 -13.24 1.06 -13.26
C ILE A 105 -13.01 -0.45 -13.39
N VAL A 106 -12.11 -1.04 -12.60
CA VAL A 106 -11.92 -2.50 -12.60
C VAL A 106 -13.22 -3.23 -12.25
N ALA A 107 -13.95 -2.78 -11.23
CA ALA A 107 -15.24 -3.35 -10.87
C ALA A 107 -16.29 -3.18 -12.00
N PHE A 108 -16.29 -2.02 -12.65
CA PHE A 108 -17.13 -1.78 -13.83
C PHE A 108 -16.77 -2.72 -15.00
N GLN A 109 -15.48 -2.85 -15.32
CA GLN A 109 -14.97 -3.70 -16.40
C GLN A 109 -15.39 -5.14 -16.19
N THR A 110 -15.25 -5.67 -14.97
CA THR A 110 -15.73 -7.02 -14.63
C THR A 110 -17.23 -7.19 -14.89
N GLY A 111 -18.06 -6.22 -14.47
CA GLY A 111 -19.51 -6.27 -14.71
C GLY A 111 -19.87 -6.13 -16.20
N PHE A 112 -19.15 -5.26 -16.92
CA PHE A 112 -19.31 -5.05 -18.35
C PHE A 112 -18.94 -6.29 -19.15
N ASP A 113 -17.81 -6.94 -18.84
CA ASP A 113 -17.37 -8.16 -19.51
C ASP A 113 -18.38 -9.30 -19.32
N ALA A 114 -18.87 -9.50 -18.08
CA ALA A 114 -19.92 -10.47 -17.80
C ALA A 114 -21.21 -10.19 -18.59
N TRP A 115 -21.63 -8.93 -18.67
CA TRP A 115 -22.78 -8.54 -19.50
C TRP A 115 -22.53 -8.84 -20.98
N ARG A 116 -21.37 -8.41 -21.51
CA ARG A 116 -20.97 -8.58 -22.90
C ARG A 116 -21.02 -10.06 -23.31
N GLU A 117 -20.51 -10.94 -22.47
CA GLU A 117 -20.53 -12.39 -22.69
C GLU A 117 -21.94 -12.97 -22.73
N VAL A 118 -22.83 -12.55 -21.83
CA VAL A 118 -24.21 -13.04 -21.77
C VAL A 118 -25.03 -12.58 -22.98
N VAL A 119 -24.83 -11.35 -23.45
CA VAL A 119 -25.63 -10.78 -24.55
C VAL A 119 -24.98 -10.93 -25.93
N GLY A 120 -23.73 -11.38 -26.00
CA GLY A 120 -22.97 -11.50 -27.24
C GLY A 120 -22.66 -10.15 -27.91
N ALA A 121 -22.33 -9.12 -27.12
CA ALA A 121 -22.03 -7.79 -27.67
C ALA A 121 -20.62 -7.73 -28.30
N GLU A 122 -20.53 -7.26 -29.54
CA GLU A 122 -19.28 -7.10 -30.29
C GLU A 122 -18.76 -5.64 -30.26
N GLY A 123 -17.44 -5.48 -30.30
CA GLY A 123 -16.75 -4.19 -30.31
C GLY A 123 -16.27 -3.77 -31.72
N LEU A 124 -15.81 -2.52 -31.82
CA LEU A 124 -15.14 -2.01 -33.02
C LEU A 124 -13.62 -2.06 -32.85
N GLU A 125 -12.89 -2.34 -33.93
CA GLU A 125 -11.43 -2.28 -33.95
C GLU A 125 -10.92 -0.88 -34.34
N PRO A 126 -9.84 -0.39 -33.69
CA PRO A 126 -9.19 0.86 -34.09
C PRO A 126 -8.71 0.81 -35.55
N THR A 127 -8.98 1.88 -36.30
CA THR A 127 -8.52 2.02 -37.70
C THR A 127 -7.13 2.65 -37.82
N VAL A 128 -6.48 2.93 -36.69
CA VAL A 128 -5.17 3.57 -36.57
C VAL A 128 -4.26 2.73 -35.69
N ALA A 129 -2.94 2.86 -35.87
CA ALA A 129 -1.96 2.17 -35.03
C ALA A 129 -2.07 2.64 -33.57
N VAL A 130 -2.23 1.68 -32.66
CA VAL A 130 -2.25 1.90 -31.21
C VAL A 130 -1.22 0.99 -30.55
N HIS A 131 -0.72 1.40 -29.38
CA HIS A 131 0.02 0.48 -28.53
C HIS A 131 -0.93 -0.61 -28.02
N GLU A 132 -0.48 -1.86 -27.98
CA GLU A 132 -1.28 -2.93 -27.37
C GLU A 132 -1.57 -2.57 -25.90
N GLY A 133 -2.85 -2.48 -25.58
CA GLY A 133 -3.30 -2.41 -24.19
C GLY A 133 -3.16 -3.78 -23.54
N GLY A 134 -2.78 -3.83 -22.27
CA GLY A 134 -2.75 -5.08 -21.52
C GLY A 134 -4.15 -5.73 -21.51
N SER A 135 -4.24 -7.04 -21.73
CA SER A 135 -5.49 -7.79 -21.61
C SER A 135 -5.89 -7.86 -20.13
N GLY A 136 -6.84 -7.04 -19.72
CA GLY A 136 -7.36 -7.00 -18.34
C GLY A 136 -8.22 -8.21 -17.93
N GLY A 137 -8.38 -9.20 -18.82
CA GLY A 137 -9.07 -10.45 -18.51
C GLY A 137 -8.23 -11.30 -17.57
N GLN A 138 -8.71 -11.50 -16.35
CA GLN A 138 -8.21 -12.58 -15.50
C GLN A 138 -8.60 -13.91 -16.18
N GLY A 139 -7.60 -14.69 -16.59
CA GLY A 139 -7.80 -16.08 -16.98
C GLY A 139 -8.21 -16.96 -15.80
#